data_AF-A0A3A4NL70-F1
#
_entry.id   AF-A0A3A4NL70-F1
#
_cell.length_a   1.000
_cell.length_b   1.000
_cell.length_c   1.000
_cell.angle_alpha   90.00
_cell.angle_beta   90.00
_cell.angle_gamma   90.00
#
_symmetry.space_group_name_H-M   'P 1'
#
loop_
_entity.id
_entity.type
_entity.pdbx_description
1 polymer ?
#
loop_
_entity_poly.entity_id
_entity_poly.type
_entity_poly.pdbx_seq_one_letter_code
_entity_poly.pdbx_strand_id
1 'polypeptide(L)' 'MQQKQDPPDKQPHWKCARCGYMLQAAAPPAQCPSCREHCEFSDVSCYTPECGFQGMDPRVA' A
#
# COMPACT_ATOMS: atom_id res chain seq x y z
N MET A 1 -16.08 -7.07 16.44
CA MET A 1 -16.13 -5.92 15.51
C MET A 1 -14.71 -5.38 15.36
N GLN A 2 -14.09 -5.60 14.21
CA GLN A 2 -12.65 -5.40 13.95
C GLN A 2 -12.27 -3.90 14.03
N GLN A 3 -11.70 -3.46 15.16
CA GLN A 3 -11.06 -2.13 15.27
C GLN A 3 -9.55 -2.36 15.42
N LYS A 4 -8.89 -2.63 14.29
CA LYS A 4 -7.44 -2.85 14.23
C LYS A 4 -6.73 -1.50 14.34
N GLN A 5 -6.52 -1.01 15.55
CA GLN A 5 -5.65 0.14 15.83
C GLN A 5 -4.22 -0.38 15.93
N ASP A 6 -3.39 0.01 14.95
CA ASP A 6 -1.95 -0.28 14.90
C ASP A 6 -1.20 0.56 15.96
N PRO A 7 -0.10 0.05 16.56
CA PRO A 7 0.73 0.81 17.50
C PRO A 7 1.22 2.17 16.92
N PRO A 8 1.44 3.18 17.78
CA PRO A 8 1.65 4.59 17.39
C PRO A 8 2.94 4.89 16.58
N ASP A 9 3.72 3.88 16.21
CA ASP A 9 5.03 4.01 15.55
C ASP A 9 5.00 3.61 14.06
N LYS A 10 3.94 2.95 13.57
CA LYS A 10 3.84 2.54 12.16
C LYS A 10 2.81 3.37 11.39
N GLN A 11 3.31 4.34 10.63
CA GLN A 11 2.48 5.05 9.65
C GLN A 11 2.04 4.08 8.53
N PRO A 12 0.73 4.01 8.20
CA PRO A 12 0.24 3.11 7.17
C PRO A 12 0.76 3.49 5.79
N HIS A 13 0.88 2.48 4.92
CA HIS A 13 1.31 2.65 3.54
C HIS A 13 0.07 2.66 2.66
N TRP A 14 -0.13 3.74 1.93
CA TRP A 14 -1.23 3.92 1.01
C TRP A 14 -0.75 3.68 -0.41
N LYS A 15 -1.42 2.80 -1.15
CA LYS A 15 -1.15 2.59 -2.57
C LYS A 15 -2.28 3.18 -3.40
N CYS A 16 -1.92 4.05 -4.33
CA CYS A 16 -2.84 4.59 -5.32
C CYS A 16 -3.40 3.45 -6.18
N ALA A 17 -4.72 3.27 -6.20
CA ALA A 17 -5.38 2.25 -7.02
C ALA A 17 -5.26 2.52 -8.53
N ARG A 18 -5.02 3.79 -8.92
CA ARG A 18 -4.94 4.22 -10.32
C ARG A 18 -3.55 3.97 -10.93
N CYS A 19 -2.49 4.42 -10.26
CA CYS A 19 -1.12 4.38 -10.81
C CYS A 19 -0.17 3.43 -10.07
N GLY A 20 -0.58 2.91 -8.91
CA GLY A 20 0.29 2.09 -8.06
C GLY A 20 1.30 2.85 -7.21
N TYR A 21 1.25 4.20 -7.20
CA TYR A 21 2.12 5.02 -6.35
C TYR A 21 1.88 4.73 -4.87
N MET A 22 2.96 4.46 -4.12
CA MET A 22 2.91 4.21 -2.69
C MET A 22 3.36 5.46 -1.92
N LEU A 23 2.59 5.85 -0.90
CA LEU A 23 2.97 6.89 0.04
C LEU A 23 2.76 6.42 1.48
N GLN A 24 3.53 6.97 2.41
CA GLN A 24 3.38 6.71 3.83
C GLN A 24 2.81 7.96 4.51
N ALA A 25 1.62 7.84 5.08
CA ALA A 25 0.93 8.96 5.71
C ALA A 25 -0.12 8.43 6.69
N ALA A 26 -0.46 9.21 7.72
CA ALA A 26 -1.53 8.84 8.65
C ALA A 26 -2.91 8.72 7.96
N ALA A 27 -3.13 9.47 6.88
CA ALA A 27 -4.34 9.44 6.07
C ALA A 27 -4.01 9.65 4.59
N PRO A 28 -4.79 9.07 3.67
CA PRO A 28 -4.55 9.22 2.24
C PRO A 28 -4.97 10.61 1.74
N PRO A 29 -4.22 11.23 0.81
CA PRO A 29 -4.61 12.49 0.20
C PRO A 29 -5.74 12.28 -0.80
N ALA A 30 -6.58 13.32 -0.98
CA ALA A 30 -7.65 13.31 -1.98
C ALA A 30 -7.10 13.26 -3.42
N GLN A 31 -5.96 13.90 -3.65
CA GLN A 31 -5.29 13.92 -4.94
C GLN A 31 -3.93 13.22 -4.85
N CYS A 32 -3.67 12.29 -5.77
CA CYS A 32 -2.41 11.58 -5.78
C CYS A 32 -1.28 12.48 -6.30
N PRO A 33 -0.12 12.56 -5.65
CA PRO A 33 0.98 13.42 -6.10
C PRO A 33 1.67 12.89 -7.37
N SER A 34 1.54 11.60 -7.68
CA SER A 34 2.14 10.99 -8.87
C SER A 34 1.29 11.23 -10.13
N CYS A 35 0.00 10.93 -10.06
CA CYS A 35 -0.90 11.14 -11.20
C CYS A 35 -1.64 12.47 -11.21
N ARG A 36 -1.67 13.20 -10.09
CA ARG A 36 -2.39 14.48 -9.90
C ARG A 36 -3.89 14.40 -10.15
N GLU A 37 -4.46 13.22 -10.00
CA GLU A 37 -5.90 12.96 -10.13
C GLU A 37 -6.50 12.55 -8.78
N HIS A 38 -7.82 12.67 -8.67
CA HIS A 38 -8.57 12.11 -7.54
C HIS A 38 -8.50 10.59 -7.62
N CYS A 39 -7.88 9.95 -6.64
CA CYS A 39 -7.65 8.51 -6.65
C CYS A 39 -7.95 7.92 -5.28
N GLU A 40 -8.49 6.72 -5.30
CA GLU A 40 -8.66 5.92 -4.10
C GLU A 40 -7.30 5.32 -3.68
N PHE A 41 -7.03 5.35 -2.39
CA PHE A 41 -5.82 4.83 -1.80
C PHE A 41 -6.15 3.65 -0.91
N SER A 42 -5.59 2.50 -1.22
CA SER A 42 -5.75 1.30 -0.42
C SER A 42 -4.61 1.19 0.58
N ASP A 43 -4.94 0.88 1.84
CA ASP A 43 -3.94 0.53 2.84
C ASP A 43 -3.25 -0.77 2.42
N VAL A 44 -1.98 -0.65 2.05
CA VAL A 44 -1.07 -1.74 1.76
C VAL A 44 -0.01 -1.85 2.86
N SER A 45 -0.28 -1.32 4.07
CA SER A 45 0.52 -1.60 5.25
C SER A 45 0.53 -3.11 5.44
N CYS A 46 1.60 -3.70 4.93
CA CYS A 46 1.71 -5.12 4.67
C CYS A 46 1.78 -5.85 6.03
N TYR A 47 0.64 -6.32 6.51
CA TYR A 47 0.52 -7.04 7.80
C TYR A 47 1.04 -8.47 7.76
N THR A 48 1.74 -8.87 6.70
CA THR A 48 2.35 -10.19 6.60
C THR A 48 3.74 -10.03 6.00
N PRO A 49 4.81 -10.53 6.65
CA PRO A 49 6.18 -10.47 6.14
C PRO A 49 6.37 -11.22 4.81
N GLU A 50 5.33 -11.88 4.30
CA GLU A 50 5.32 -12.73 3.12
C GLU A 50 4.59 -12.10 1.93
N CYS A 51 4.73 -10.79 1.71
CA CYS A 51 4.53 -10.26 0.35
C CYS A 51 5.68 -10.71 -0.58
N GLY A 52 5.95 -12.02 -0.62
CA GLY A 52 5.48 -12.84 -1.72
C GLY A 52 6.06 -12.57 -3.09
N PHE A 53 7.20 -11.90 -3.21
CA PHE A 53 8.10 -12.17 -4.33
C PHE A 53 8.71 -13.56 -4.13
N GLN A 54 7.90 -14.61 -4.28
CA GLN A 54 8.44 -15.92 -4.57
C GLN A 54 9.00 -15.80 -5.99
N GLY A 55 10.33 -15.82 -6.09
CA GLY A 55 11.09 -15.53 -7.30
C GLY A 55 10.52 -16.18 -8.55
N MET A 56 10.79 -15.52 -9.69
CA MET A 56 10.41 -15.93 -11.03
C MET A 56 10.47 -17.45 -11.20
N ASP A 57 9.37 -18.04 -11.65
CA ASP A 57 9.25 -19.49 -11.86
C ASP A 57 10.40 -19.98 -12.77
N PRO A 58 11.28 -20.88 -12.30
CA PRO A 58 12.44 -21.33 -13.07
C PRO A 58 12.07 -22.24 -14.25
N ARG A 59 10.78 -22.50 -14.52
CA ARG A 59 10.32 -23.21 -15.74
C ARG A 59 10.18 -22.28 -16.95
N VAL A 60 10.51 -20.99 -16.81
CA VAL A 60 10.72 -20.05 -17.92
C VAL A 60 12.20 -20.08 -18.37
N ALA A 61 12.82 -21.26 -18.38
CA ALA A 61 14.17 -21.50 -18.88
C ALA A 61 14.20 -22.77 -19.75
#